data_AF-A0A354S6W2-F1
#
_entry.id   AF-A0A354S6W2-F1
#
_cell.length_a   1.000
_cell.length_b   1.000
_cell.length_c   1.000
_cell.angle_alpha   90.00
_cell.angle_beta   90.00
_cell.angle_gamma   90.00
#
_symmetry.space_group_name_H-M   'P 1'
#
loop_
_entity.id
_entity.type
_entity.pdbx_description
1 polymer ?
#
loop_
_entity_poly.entity_id
_entity_poly.type
_entity_poly.pdbx_seq_one_letter_code
_entity_poly.pdbx_strand_id
1 'polypeptide(L)'
;MRLIDLPPSKSLANRTLVAMAVRKKPLPEPDATWSDDMRAMHRVLLGDGDAGAAGTAFRFGMAYWAAQEGESIHLTGTTRLRERPIEGLVKGLQDLGADLTRQKDGSWKIHGRKLRGGA
;
A
#
# COMPACT_ATOMS: atom_id res chain seq x y z
N MET A 1 41.04 1.46 7.88
CA MET A 1 39.85 1.70 7.04
C MET A 1 38.68 1.00 7.71
N ARG A 2 37.61 1.70 8.10
CA ARG A 2 36.44 1.11 8.78
C ARG A 2 35.31 1.03 7.77
N LEU A 3 34.81 -0.18 7.51
CA LEU A 3 33.64 -0.41 6.68
C LEU A 3 32.38 -0.25 7.55
N ILE A 4 31.36 0.43 7.04
CA ILE A 4 30.06 0.58 7.68
C ILE A 4 29.01 0.01 6.72
N ASP A 5 28.29 -1.01 7.18
CA ASP A 5 27.16 -1.56 6.43
C ASP A 5 25.92 -0.69 6.66
N LEU A 6 25.41 -0.15 5.56
CA LEU A 6 24.18 0.62 5.59
C LEU A 6 22.98 -0.33 5.53
N PRO A 7 21.88 -0.01 6.25
CA PRO A 7 20.68 -0.80 6.18
C PRO A 7 20.09 -0.76 4.76
N PRO A 8 19.35 -1.80 4.34
CA PRO A 8 18.68 -1.82 3.05
C PRO A 8 17.73 -0.63 2.85
N SER A 9 17.61 -0.18 1.60
CA SER A 9 16.70 0.91 1.26
C SER A 9 15.24 0.52 1.48
N LYS A 10 14.59 1.16 2.47
CA LYS A 10 13.16 0.96 2.77
C LYS A 10 12.26 1.15 1.54
N SER A 11 12.54 2.18 0.73
CA SER A 11 11.75 2.44 -0.48
C SER A 11 11.95 1.38 -1.56
N LEU A 12 13.17 0.83 -1.68
CA LEU A 12 13.42 -0.28 -2.60
C LEU A 12 12.69 -1.54 -2.14
N ALA A 13 12.80 -1.87 -0.85
CA ALA A 13 12.11 -3.02 -0.26
C ALA A 13 10.58 -2.95 -0.46
N ASN A 14 9.95 -1.82 -0.16
CA ASN A 14 8.50 -1.66 -0.34
C ASN A 14 8.06 -1.80 -1.80
N ARG A 15 8.85 -1.28 -2.76
CA ARG A 15 8.56 -1.47 -4.20
C ARG A 15 8.70 -2.93 -4.61
N THR A 16 9.71 -3.63 -4.09
CA THR A 16 9.91 -5.06 -4.35
C THR A 16 8.73 -5.89 -3.81
N LEU A 17 8.27 -5.63 -2.59
CA LEU A 17 7.11 -6.30 -2.00
C LEU A 17 5.85 -6.13 -2.87
N VAL A 18 5.55 -4.90 -3.30
CA VAL A 18 4.41 -4.62 -4.19
C VAL A 18 4.57 -5.36 -5.53
N ALA A 19 5.76 -5.34 -6.13
CA ALA A 19 6.01 -6.04 -7.39
C ALA A 19 5.84 -7.56 -7.26
N MET A 20 6.21 -8.14 -6.12
CA MET A 20 5.98 -9.56 -5.82
C MET A 20 4.49 -9.85 -5.68
N ALA A 21 3.74 -9.04 -4.93
CA ALA A 21 2.30 -9.18 -4.75
C ALA A 21 1.54 -9.08 -6.08
N VAL A 22 1.85 -8.09 -6.92
CA VAL A 22 1.25 -7.93 -8.26
C VAL A 22 1.50 -9.17 -9.14
N ARG A 23 2.67 -9.80 -9.00
CA ARG A 23 3.03 -11.03 -9.71
C ARG A 23 2.50 -12.30 -9.03
N LYS A 24 1.71 -12.18 -7.95
CA LYS A 24 1.21 -13.27 -7.12
C LYS A 24 2.32 -14.21 -6.63
N LYS A 25 3.51 -13.66 -6.38
CA LYS A 25 4.61 -14.40 -5.76
C LYS A 25 4.44 -14.42 -4.25
N PRO A 26 4.87 -15.49 -3.56
CA PRO A 26 4.91 -15.52 -2.10
C PRO A 26 5.71 -14.34 -1.58
N LEU A 27 5.16 -13.60 -0.62
CA LEU A 27 5.89 -12.54 0.07
C LEU A 27 6.87 -13.15 1.08
N PRO A 28 8.05 -12.54 1.28
CA PRO A 28 9.00 -13.01 2.28
C PRO A 28 8.48 -12.71 3.70
N GLU A 29 8.78 -13.61 4.63
CA GLU A 29 8.43 -13.41 6.04
C GLU A 29 9.22 -12.25 6.66
N PRO A 30 8.59 -11.38 7.47
CA PRO A 30 9.28 -10.30 8.14
C PRO A 30 10.31 -10.80 9.16
N ASP A 31 11.55 -10.32 9.09
CA ASP A 31 12.59 -10.60 10.09
C ASP A 31 12.90 -9.36 10.96
N ALA A 32 13.82 -9.47 11.93
CA ALA A 32 14.15 -8.39 12.87
C ALA A 32 14.75 -7.12 12.21
N THR A 33 15.27 -7.21 10.99
CA THR A 33 15.87 -6.09 10.24
C THR A 33 14.84 -5.22 9.53
N TRP A 34 13.59 -5.68 9.42
CA TRP A 34 12.53 -4.96 8.75
C TRP A 34 12.06 -3.74 9.54
N SER A 35 12.02 -2.60 8.86
CA SER A 35 11.39 -1.38 9.37
C SER A 35 9.88 -1.51 9.49
N ASP A 36 9.27 -0.66 10.33
CA ASP A 36 7.81 -0.60 10.50
C ASP A 36 7.07 -0.35 9.18
N ASP A 37 7.63 0.49 8.29
CA ASP A 37 7.08 0.74 6.96
C ASP A 37 7.02 -0.52 6.09
N MET A 38 8.00 -1.42 6.21
CA MET A 38 8.04 -2.69 5.47
C MET A 38 7.04 -3.69 6.04
N ARG A 39 6.94 -3.76 7.37
CA ARG A 39 5.95 -4.62 8.04
C ARG A 39 4.52 -4.17 7.72
N ALA A 40 4.27 -2.86 7.74
CA ALA A 40 2.99 -2.28 7.37
C ALA A 40 2.65 -2.58 5.90
N MET A 41 3.62 -2.42 4.98
CA MET A 41 3.42 -2.81 3.58
C MET A 41 3.01 -4.27 3.43
N HIS A 42 3.74 -5.16 4.09
CA HIS A 42 3.49 -6.59 4.04
C HIS A 42 2.10 -6.97 4.54
N ARG A 43 1.70 -6.45 5.72
CA ARG A 43 0.34 -6.66 6.25
C ARG A 43 -0.74 -6.17 5.29
N VAL A 44 -0.58 -4.96 4.75
CA VAL A 44 -1.52 -4.38 3.77
C VAL A 44 -1.63 -5.25 2.52
N LEU A 45 -0.53 -5.77 1.99
CA LEU A 45 -0.56 -6.65 0.80
C LEU A 45 -1.20 -8.01 1.08
N LEU A 46 -1.17 -8.48 2.34
CA LEU A 46 -1.83 -9.72 2.77
C LEU A 46 -3.32 -9.56 3.13
N GLY A 47 -3.86 -8.34 3.08
CA GLY A 47 -5.29 -8.08 3.32
C GLY A 47 -5.61 -7.43 4.66
N ASP A 48 -4.61 -7.23 5.52
CA ASP A 48 -4.75 -6.42 6.73
C ASP A 48 -4.51 -4.94 6.39
N GLY A 49 -5.60 -4.22 6.14
CA GLY A 49 -5.58 -2.85 5.62
C GLY A 49 -5.04 -1.77 6.58
N ASP A 50 -4.46 -2.12 7.73
CA ASP A 50 -3.83 -1.15 8.62
C ASP A 50 -2.38 -0.83 8.24
N ALA A 51 -2.19 0.33 7.63
CA ALA A 51 -0.88 0.87 7.25
C ALA A 51 -0.12 1.53 8.42
N GLY A 52 -0.69 1.62 9.63
CA GLY A 52 -0.08 2.30 10.77
C GLY A 52 0.27 3.75 10.47
N ALA A 53 1.54 4.12 10.58
CA ALA A 53 2.07 5.44 10.21
C ALA A 53 2.72 5.45 8.81
N ALA A 54 2.77 4.31 8.13
CA ALA A 54 3.51 4.10 6.89
C ALA A 54 2.76 4.67 5.68
N GLY A 55 3.07 5.91 5.33
CA GLY A 55 2.47 6.55 4.16
C GLY A 55 2.83 5.90 2.82
N THR A 56 3.88 5.09 2.77
CA THR A 56 4.22 4.29 1.58
C THR A 56 3.29 3.09 1.44
N ALA A 57 3.04 2.35 2.54
CA ALA A 57 2.08 1.25 2.61
C ALA A 57 0.66 1.71 2.25
N PHE A 58 0.23 2.85 2.76
CA PHE A 58 -1.10 3.38 2.46
C PHE A 58 -1.28 3.74 0.98
N ARG A 59 -0.32 4.44 0.37
CA ARG A 59 -0.41 4.84 -1.04
C ARG A 59 -0.32 3.66 -2.00
N PHE A 60 0.65 2.78 -1.81
CA PHE A 60 0.77 1.60 -2.68
C PHE A 60 -0.35 0.58 -2.43
N GLY A 61 -0.76 0.40 -1.16
CA GLY A 61 -1.90 -0.45 -0.81
C GLY A 61 -3.20 0.02 -1.46
N MET A 62 -3.47 1.33 -1.46
CA MET A 62 -4.63 1.90 -2.14
C MET A 62 -4.64 1.53 -3.63
N ALA A 63 -3.53 1.73 -4.34
CA ALA A 63 -3.44 1.40 -5.76
C ALA A 63 -3.49 -0.11 -6.01
N TYR A 64 -2.82 -0.91 -5.18
CA TYR A 64 -2.78 -2.37 -5.30
C TYR A 64 -4.19 -2.98 -5.16
N TRP A 65 -4.91 -2.63 -4.09
CA TRP A 65 -6.25 -3.16 -3.82
C TRP A 65 -7.30 -2.60 -4.78
N ALA A 66 -7.15 -1.36 -5.24
CA ALA A 66 -8.02 -0.82 -6.31
C ALA A 66 -7.97 -1.66 -7.59
N ALA A 67 -6.85 -2.32 -7.86
CA ALA A 67 -6.64 -3.16 -9.04
C ALA A 67 -6.94 -4.66 -8.82
N GLN A 68 -7.30 -5.09 -7.61
CA GLN A 68 -7.64 -6.49 -7.32
C GLN A 68 -9.12 -6.75 -7.63
N GLU A 69 -9.44 -6.98 -8.91
CA GLU A 69 -10.82 -7.22 -9.37
C GLU A 69 -11.54 -8.28 -8.52
N GLY A 70 -12.67 -7.88 -7.92
CA GLY A 70 -13.52 -8.75 -7.09
C GLY A 70 -13.18 -8.74 -5.59
N GLU A 71 -12.02 -8.19 -5.21
CA GLU A 71 -11.60 -8.11 -3.82
C GLU A 71 -12.11 -6.83 -3.14
N SER A 72 -12.10 -6.81 -1.81
CA SER A 72 -12.48 -5.62 -1.03
C SER A 72 -11.66 -5.49 0.23
N ILE A 73 -11.26 -4.25 0.55
CA ILE A 73 -10.50 -3.96 1.77
C ILE A 73 -10.94 -2.64 2.40
N HIS A 74 -10.80 -2.58 3.72
CA HIS A 74 -10.81 -1.35 4.47
C HIS A 74 -9.37 -0.88 4.74
N LEU A 75 -8.92 0.15 4.04
CA LEU A 75 -7.59 0.70 4.18
C LEU A 75 -7.58 1.85 5.21
N THR A 76 -6.79 1.70 6.26
CA THR A 76 -6.75 2.61 7.40
C THR A 76 -5.32 2.83 7.92
N GLY A 77 -5.20 3.58 9.00
CA GLY A 77 -3.97 3.83 9.71
C GLY A 77 -4.17 4.83 10.85
N THR A 78 -3.06 5.34 11.38
CA THR A 78 -3.08 6.37 12.42
C THR A 78 -3.88 7.60 11.99
N THR A 79 -4.48 8.32 12.94
CA THR A 79 -5.22 9.57 12.66
C THR A 79 -4.41 10.54 11.81
N ARG A 80 -3.15 10.79 12.19
CA ARG A 80 -2.24 11.64 11.42
C ARG A 80 -2.05 11.16 9.99
N LEU A 81 -1.99 9.85 9.74
CA LEU A 81 -1.83 9.31 8.39
C LEU A 81 -3.08 9.56 7.52
N ARG A 82 -4.27 9.40 8.09
CA ARG A 82 -5.57 9.60 7.41
C ARG A 82 -5.85 11.06 7.06
N GLU A 83 -5.16 11.99 7.71
CA GLU A 83 -5.20 13.43 7.42
C GLU A 83 -4.19 13.85 6.33
N ARG A 84 -3.24 12.98 5.94
CA ARG A 84 -2.25 13.33 4.92
C ARG A 84 -2.89 13.35 3.53
N PRO A 85 -2.53 14.34 2.68
CA PRO A 85 -3.06 14.42 1.32
C PRO A 85 -2.78 13.16 0.49
N ILE A 86 -3.82 12.69 -0.20
CA ILE A 86 -3.80 11.55 -1.13
C ILE A 86 -4.73 11.73 -2.34
N GLU A 87 -5.40 12.88 -2.42
CA GLU A 87 -6.47 13.18 -3.38
C GLU A 87 -6.00 13.04 -4.83
N GLY A 88 -4.74 13.41 -5.13
CA GLY A 88 -4.16 13.23 -6.46
C GLY A 88 -4.09 11.77 -6.90
N LEU A 89 -3.74 10.86 -5.99
CA LEU A 89 -3.73 9.42 -6.26
C LEU A 89 -5.17 8.89 -6.41
N VAL A 90 -6.06 9.27 -5.49
CA VAL A 90 -7.47 8.85 -5.52
C VAL A 90 -8.12 9.25 -6.83
N LYS A 91 -7.96 10.52 -7.24
CA LYS A 91 -8.50 11.04 -8.50
C LYS A 91 -7.96 10.24 -9.68
N GLY A 92 -6.63 10.04 -9.74
CA GLY A 92 -6.02 9.27 -10.83
C GLY A 92 -6.57 7.84 -10.92
N LEU A 93 -6.78 7.17 -9.78
CA LEU A 93 -7.36 5.82 -9.74
C LEU A 93 -8.85 5.82 -10.16
N GLN A 94 -9.64 6.79 -9.69
CA GLN A 94 -11.05 6.93 -10.06
C GLN A 94 -11.22 7.25 -11.56
N ASP A 95 -10.36 8.09 -12.13
CA ASP A 95 -10.32 8.36 -13.57
C ASP A 95 -10.10 7.04 -14.35
N LEU A 96 -9.27 6.14 -13.83
CA LEU A 96 -9.05 4.79 -14.36
C LEU A 96 -10.17 3.78 -14.05
N GLY A 97 -11.20 4.16 -13.29
CA GLY A 97 -12.36 3.32 -12.97
C GLY A 97 -12.30 2.60 -11.62
N ALA A 98 -11.44 3.03 -10.70
CA ALA A 98 -11.40 2.48 -9.34
C ALA A 98 -12.65 2.85 -8.52
N ASP A 99 -13.09 1.93 -7.67
CA ASP A 99 -14.21 2.10 -6.74
C ASP A 99 -13.66 2.36 -5.32
N LEU A 100 -13.53 3.65 -5.00
CA LEU A 100 -12.91 4.15 -3.77
C LEU A 100 -13.90 5.03 -3.01
N THR A 101 -14.21 4.68 -1.76
CA THR A 101 -15.13 5.43 -0.91
C THR A 101 -14.45 5.89 0.37
N ARG A 102 -14.29 7.21 0.53
CA ARG A 102 -13.75 7.80 1.76
C ARG A 102 -14.75 7.65 2.91
N GLN A 103 -14.25 7.23 4.07
CA GLN A 103 -15.04 7.12 5.30
C GLN A 103 -14.93 8.41 6.13
N LYS A 104 -15.85 8.59 7.09
CA LYS A 104 -15.91 9.79 7.96
C LYS A 104 -14.63 10.00 8.78
N ASP A 105 -13.92 8.93 9.10
CA ASP A 105 -12.69 8.95 9.90
C ASP A 105 -11.41 9.10 9.04
N GLY A 106 -11.56 9.33 7.72
CA GLY A 106 -10.46 9.50 6.78
C GLY A 106 -9.86 8.21 6.23
N SER A 107 -10.32 7.04 6.68
CA SER A 107 -10.01 5.74 6.06
C SER A 107 -10.75 5.56 4.73
N TRP A 108 -10.46 4.46 4.02
CA TRP A 108 -11.03 4.17 2.70
C TRP A 108 -11.61 2.76 2.63
N LYS A 109 -12.81 2.64 2.08
CA LYS A 109 -13.30 1.37 1.55
C LYS A 109 -12.92 1.29 0.08
N ILE A 110 -12.32 0.18 -0.30
CA ILE A 110 -11.83 -0.07 -1.65
C ILE A 110 -12.51 -1.34 -2.14
N HIS A 111 -13.21 -1.25 -3.27
CA HIS A 111 -13.67 -2.42 -4.01
C HIS A 111 -12.81 -2.52 -5.27
N GLY A 112 -12.04 -3.59 -5.39
CA GLY A 112 -11.11 -3.74 -6.47
C GLY A 112 -11.82 -3.98 -7.80
N ARG A 113 -11.32 -3.31 -8.84
CA ARG A 113 -11.87 -3.34 -10.20
C ARG A 113 -10.76 -3.60 -11.20
N LYS A 114 -11.13 -4.08 -12.39
CA LYS A 114 -10.25 -4.01 -13.55
C LYS A 114 -10.09 -2.55 -13.96
N LEU A 115 -8.94 -1.96 -13.62
CA LEU A 115 -8.63 -0.59 -14.02
C LEU A 115 -8.43 -0.51 -15.54
N ARG A 116 -8.95 0.57 -16.15
CA ARG A 116 -8.95 0.76 -17.61
C ARG A 116 -7.56 0.95 -18.19
N GLY A 117 -6.58 1.34 -17.37
CA GLY A 117 -5.22 1.67 -17.83
C GLY A 117 -5.18 2.88 -18.76
N GLY A 118 -4.04 3.07 -19.42
CA GLY A 118 -3.88 3.97 -20.56
C GLY A 118 -3.72 3.15 -21.84
N ALA A 119 -4.05 3.76 -22.98
CA ALA A 119 -3.81 3.20 -24.30
C ALA A 119 -2.32 3.06 -24.61
#